data_AF-A0A957HMH1-F1
#
_entry.id   AF-A0A957HMH1-F1
#
_cell.length_a   1.000
_cell.length_b   1.000
_cell.length_c   1.000
_cell.angle_alpha   90.00
_cell.angle_beta   90.00
_cell.angle_gamma   90.00
#
_symmetry.space_group_name_H-M   'P 1'
#
loop_
_entity.id
_entity.type
_entity.pdbx_description
1 polymer ?
#
loop_
_entity_poly.entity_id
_entity_poly.type
_entity_poly.pdbx_seq_one_letter_code
_entity_poly.pdbx_strand_id
1 'polypeptide(L)'
;MRMIEQGDKKQRIDGYWFVIFGLLTAVSILFIVHLQTGYTPPREAFTIPVLNVPVYWYGIWIVGGIGLGAYVISRLAQEQMLAVFAMHVPATVQSRALTTLNLSEDVIETLLHKSHIETLGDLLLVWGANPKALKLRDEDASQVQEALRSAPDVAAAWLD
;
A
#
# COMPACT_ATOMS: atom_id res chain seq x y z
N MET A 1 -25.97 -18.58 -2.46
CA MET A 1 -26.48 -17.83 -1.30
C MET A 1 -25.60 -18.16 -0.10
N ARG A 2 -24.48 -17.44 0.07
CA ARG A 2 -23.61 -17.56 1.25
C ARG A 2 -23.98 -16.41 2.18
N MET A 3 -24.39 -16.76 3.41
CA MET A 3 -24.64 -15.81 4.48
C MET A 3 -23.40 -14.95 4.69
N ILE A 4 -23.59 -13.63 4.67
CA ILE A 4 -22.60 -12.67 5.13
C ILE A 4 -22.56 -12.82 6.64
N GLU A 5 -21.64 -13.67 7.12
CA GLU A 5 -21.24 -13.69 8.51
C GLU A 5 -20.65 -12.31 8.80
N GLN A 6 -21.43 -11.44 9.45
CA GLN A 6 -20.91 -10.28 10.16
C GLN A 6 -20.08 -10.81 11.32
N GLY A 7 -18.87 -11.30 11.00
CA GLY A 7 -17.85 -11.62 11.97
C GLY A 7 -17.45 -10.35 12.66
N ASP A 8 -17.77 -10.29 13.95
CA ASP A 8 -17.22 -9.39 14.96
C ASP A 8 -15.81 -8.95 14.57
N LYS A 9 -15.68 -7.70 14.07
CA LYS A 9 -14.37 -7.12 13.73
C LYS A 9 -13.64 -6.91 15.05
N LYS A 10 -13.00 -7.98 15.54
CA LYS A 10 -11.91 -7.90 16.52
C LYS A 10 -10.98 -6.83 15.98
N GLN A 11 -10.98 -5.66 16.62
CA GLN A 11 -10.09 -4.56 16.27
C GLN A 11 -8.67 -5.10 16.43
N ARG A 12 -8.07 -5.59 15.34
CA ARG A 12 -6.67 -5.96 15.32
C ARG A 12 -5.92 -4.66 15.44
N ILE A 13 -5.27 -4.45 16.57
CA ILE A 13 -4.33 -3.35 16.73
C ILE A 13 -3.20 -3.61 15.74
N ASP A 14 -3.10 -2.73 14.74
CA ASP A 14 -2.04 -2.82 13.75
C ASP A 14 -0.68 -2.65 14.39
N GLY A 15 0.32 -3.35 13.84
CA GLY A 15 1.69 -3.39 14.36
C GLY A 15 2.32 -2.01 14.60
N TYR A 16 1.97 -1.01 13.79
CA TYR A 16 2.52 0.34 13.90
C TYR A 16 2.13 1.04 15.20
N TRP A 17 0.99 0.69 15.82
CA TRP A 17 0.60 1.25 17.12
C TRP A 17 1.57 0.86 18.23
N PHE A 18 2.09 -0.37 18.22
CA PHE A 18 3.11 -0.78 19.19
C PHE A 18 4.40 0.02 19.03
N VAL A 19 4.78 0.34 17.79
CA VAL A 19 5.94 1.19 17.51
C VAL A 19 5.70 2.60 18.03
N ILE A 20 4.54 3.19 17.74
CA ILE A 20 4.16 4.54 18.21
C ILE A 20 4.17 4.60 19.74
N PHE A 21 3.48 3.66 20.41
CA PHE A 21 3.40 3.63 21.88
C PHE A 21 4.74 3.36 22.53
N GLY A 22 5.54 2.43 22.00
CA GLY A 22 6.88 2.15 22.52
C GLY A 22 7.77 3.39 22.43
N LEU A 23 7.71 4.10 21.30
CA LEU A 23 8.48 5.31 21.07
C LEU A 23 8.01 6.48 21.94
N LEU A 24 6.70 6.68 22.08
CA LEU A 24 6.14 7.66 23.02
C LEU A 24 6.55 7.37 24.47
N THR A 25 6.53 6.10 24.86
CA THR A 25 6.94 5.66 26.20
C THR A 25 8.41 5.96 26.44
N ALA A 26 9.29 5.61 25.49
CA ALA A 26 10.72 5.87 25.59
C ALA A 26 11.03 7.38 25.69
N VAL A 27 10.40 8.21 24.86
CA VAL A 27 10.57 9.68 24.91
C VAL A 27 10.04 10.25 26.21
N SER A 28 8.89 9.76 26.69
CA SER A 28 8.31 10.21 27.96
C SER A 28 9.23 9.90 29.15
N ILE A 29 9.84 8.70 29.16
CA ILE A 29 10.82 8.31 30.18
C ILE A 29 12.05 9.24 30.12
N LEU A 30 12.62 9.45 28.93
CA LEU A 30 13.75 10.36 28.76
C LEU A 30 13.43 11.78 29.22
N PHE A 31 12.23 12.27 28.91
CA PHE A 31 11.77 13.59 29.31
C PHE A 31 11.63 13.69 30.84
N ILE A 32 11.03 12.70 31.50
CA ILE A 32 10.92 12.65 32.96
C ILE A 32 12.30 12.62 33.62
N VAL A 33 13.23 11.79 33.12
CA VAL A 33 14.61 11.72 33.62
C VAL A 33 15.32 13.07 33.45
N HIS A 34 15.16 13.71 32.30
CA HIS A 34 15.71 15.04 32.06
C HIS A 34 15.18 16.07 33.06
N LEU A 35 13.87 16.09 33.33
CA LEU A 35 13.27 16.99 34.31
C LEU A 35 13.79 16.76 35.73
N GLN A 36 14.06 15.51 36.11
CA GLN A 36 14.54 15.17 37.46
C GLN A 36 16.04 15.40 37.65
N THR A 37 16.85 15.16 36.62
CA THR A 37 18.32 15.10 36.75
C THR A 37 19.05 16.22 36.01
N GLY A 38 18.36 16.96 35.14
CA GLY A 38 18.98 17.91 34.21
C GLY A 38 19.82 17.24 33.11
N TYR A 39 19.90 15.90 33.09
CA TYR A 39 20.69 15.18 32.10
C TYR A 39 20.13 15.40 30.70
N THR A 40 20.99 15.84 29.78
CA THR A 40 20.64 16.02 28.36
C THR A 40 21.46 15.04 27.54
N PRO A 41 20.82 14.16 26.74
CA PRO A 41 21.55 13.24 25.86
C PRO A 41 22.47 14.00 24.90
N PRO A 42 23.59 13.39 24.48
CA PRO A 42 24.42 13.98 23.44
C PRO A 42 23.62 14.20 22.15
N ARG A 43 23.90 15.28 21.44
CA ARG A 43 23.23 15.64 20.17
C ARG A 43 23.45 14.57 19.08
N GLU A 44 24.62 13.95 19.10
CA GLU A 44 25.04 12.89 18.20
C GLU A 44 24.55 11.55 18.76
N ALA A 45 23.86 10.78 17.92
CA ALA A 45 23.38 9.45 18.26
C ALA A 45 24.51 8.42 18.11
N PHE A 46 25.14 8.39 16.94
CA PHE A 46 26.28 7.55 16.63
C PHE A 46 27.05 8.10 15.43
N THR A 47 28.28 7.63 15.23
CA THR A 47 29.09 7.95 14.06
C THR A 47 29.22 6.71 13.19
N ILE A 48 29.01 6.86 11.87
CA ILE A 48 29.23 5.76 10.92
C ILE A 48 30.74 5.61 10.72
N PRO A 49 31.38 4.50 11.18
CA PRO A 49 32.84 4.41 11.22
C PRO A 49 33.51 4.47 9.84
N VAL A 50 32.83 3.95 8.82
CA VAL A 50 33.37 3.88 7.45
C VAL A 50 33.36 5.23 6.73
N LEU A 51 32.40 6.10 7.07
CA LEU A 51 32.20 7.40 6.41
C LEU A 51 32.65 8.58 7.28
N ASN A 52 32.95 8.33 8.56
CA ASN A 52 33.22 9.35 9.57
C ASN A 52 32.14 10.45 9.63
N VAL A 53 30.88 10.08 9.37
CA VAL A 53 29.73 11.00 9.39
C VAL A 53 28.96 10.84 10.70
N PRO A 54 28.77 11.92 11.48
CA PRO A 54 27.93 11.88 12.67
C PRO A 54 26.45 11.85 12.28
N VAL A 55 25.71 10.92 12.88
CA VAL A 55 24.25 10.83 12.76
C VAL A 55 23.63 11.44 14.00
N TYR A 56 22.75 12.42 13.81
CA TYR A 56 22.09 13.15 14.88
C TYR A 56 20.70 12.58 15.18
N TRP A 57 20.28 12.66 16.45
CA TRP A 57 18.96 12.20 16.88
C TRP A 57 17.83 12.82 16.06
N TYR A 58 17.88 14.14 15.79
CA TYR A 58 16.83 14.82 15.03
C TYR A 58 16.66 14.23 13.62
N GLY A 59 17.74 13.76 12.98
CA GLY A 59 17.68 13.12 11.68
C GLY A 59 16.94 11.79 11.76
N ILE A 60 17.22 10.98 12.78
CA ILE A 60 16.52 9.73 13.05
C ILE A 60 15.03 9.99 13.29
N TRP A 61 14.70 10.99 14.11
CA TRP A 61 13.32 11.37 14.41
C TRP A 61 12.55 11.83 13.17
N ILE A 62 13.15 12.69 12.35
CA ILE A 62 12.52 13.22 11.14
C ILE A 62 12.31 12.11 10.10
N VAL A 63 13.37 11.37 9.75
CA VAL A 63 13.30 10.32 8.72
C VAL A 63 12.40 9.18 9.19
N GLY A 64 12.54 8.75 10.45
CA GLY A 64 11.71 7.72 11.05
C GLY A 64 10.24 8.14 11.13
N GLY A 65 9.96 9.39 11.54
CA GLY A 65 8.62 9.94 11.61
C GLY A 65 7.94 10.05 10.24
N ILE A 66 8.65 10.58 9.23
CA ILE A 66 8.16 10.65 7.85
C ILE A 66 7.91 9.25 7.29
N GLY A 67 8.86 8.32 7.49
CA GLY A 67 8.74 6.95 7.00
C GLY A 67 7.56 6.21 7.64
N LEU A 68 7.39 6.34 8.96
CA LEU A 68 6.26 5.74 9.67
C LEU A 68 4.93 6.37 9.24
N GLY A 69 4.87 7.70 9.10
CA GLY A 69 3.69 8.40 8.62
C GLY A 69 3.30 7.98 7.20
N ALA A 70 4.27 7.92 6.28
CA ALA A 70 4.06 7.45 4.91
C ALA A 70 3.57 6.00 4.88
N TYR A 71 4.14 5.13 5.72
CA TYR A 71 3.68 3.74 5.84
C TYR A 71 2.22 3.65 6.30
N VAL A 72 1.86 4.37 7.37
CA VAL A 72 0.49 4.38 7.90
C VAL A 72 -0.48 4.92 6.85
N ILE A 73 -0.17 6.06 6.24
CA ILE A 73 -1.03 6.67 5.21
C ILE A 73 -1.20 5.74 4.01
N SER A 74 -0.12 5.09 3.56
CA SER A 74 -0.17 4.14 2.44
C SER A 74 -1.09 2.95 2.74
N ARG A 75 -1.07 2.43 3.97
CA ARG A 75 -1.99 1.36 4.42
C ARG A 75 -3.44 1.81 4.41
N LEU A 76 -3.73 2.96 5.01
CA LEU A 76 -5.10 3.50 5.04
C LEU A 76 -5.60 3.81 3.62
N ALA A 77 -4.75 4.36 2.75
CA ALA A 77 -5.09 4.62 1.36
C ALA A 77 -5.42 3.31 0.61
N GLN A 78 -4.67 2.23 0.85
CA GLN A 78 -4.95 0.92 0.26
C GLN A 78 -6.28 0.35 0.75
N GLU A 79 -6.58 0.43 2.04
CA GLU A 79 -7.87 -0.01 2.59
C GLU A 79 -9.04 0.79 2.04
N GLN A 80 -8.90 2.12 1.96
CA GLN A 80 -9.90 3.00 1.40
C GLN A 80 -10.13 2.71 -0.09
N MET A 81 -9.05 2.51 -0.86
CA MET A 81 -9.10 2.14 -2.26
C MET A 81 -9.88 0.84 -2.46
N LEU A 82 -9.57 -0.20 -1.69
CA LEU A 82 -10.29 -1.48 -1.75
C LEU A 82 -11.77 -1.33 -1.38
N ALA A 83 -12.09 -0.51 -0.37
CA ALA A 83 -13.46 -0.26 0.06
C ALA A 83 -14.27 0.48 -1.02
N VAL A 84 -13.68 1.51 -1.63
CA VAL A 84 -14.30 2.27 -2.72
C VAL A 84 -14.48 1.39 -3.95
N PHE A 85 -13.46 0.60 -4.29
CA PHE A 85 -13.51 -0.34 -5.40
C PHE A 85 -14.65 -1.35 -5.23
N ALA A 86 -14.76 -1.97 -4.04
CA ALA A 86 -15.82 -2.93 -3.75
C ALA A 86 -17.24 -2.31 -3.76
N MET A 87 -17.34 -1.00 -3.53
CA MET A 87 -18.61 -0.27 -3.58
C MET A 87 -19.06 0.03 -5.02
N HIS A 88 -18.12 0.26 -5.94
CA HIS A 88 -18.42 0.71 -7.30
C HIS A 88 -18.34 -0.41 -8.35
N VAL A 89 -17.49 -1.41 -8.15
CA VAL A 89 -17.31 -2.51 -9.10
C VAL A 89 -18.11 -3.73 -8.61
N PRO A 90 -19.08 -4.23 -9.38
CA PRO A 90 -19.87 -5.40 -8.98
C PRO A 90 -19.02 -6.66 -8.78
N ALA A 91 -19.36 -7.48 -7.79
CA ALA A 91 -18.63 -8.73 -7.49
C ALA A 91 -18.54 -9.69 -8.69
N THR A 92 -19.54 -9.67 -9.59
CA THR A 92 -19.55 -10.46 -10.83
C THR A 92 -18.45 -10.05 -11.81
N VAL A 93 -18.09 -8.77 -11.85
CA VAL A 93 -16.97 -8.24 -12.64
C VAL A 93 -15.66 -8.56 -11.94
N GLN A 94 -15.61 -8.41 -10.62
CA GLN A 94 -14.40 -8.66 -9.83
C GLN A 94 -13.89 -10.10 -9.97
N SER A 95 -14.77 -11.10 -9.89
CA SER A 95 -14.38 -12.52 -9.96
C SER A 95 -14.23 -13.07 -11.37
N ARG A 96 -14.39 -12.25 -12.42
CA ARG A 96 -14.33 -12.71 -13.81
C ARG A 96 -12.87 -13.04 -14.16
N ALA A 97 -12.64 -14.19 -14.80
CA ALA A 97 -11.29 -14.59 -15.20
C ALA A 97 -10.72 -13.66 -16.27
N LEU A 98 -9.42 -13.34 -16.19
CA LEU A 98 -8.72 -12.52 -17.18
C LEU A 98 -8.80 -13.08 -18.59
N THR A 99 -8.83 -14.40 -18.74
CA THR A 99 -8.91 -15.10 -20.03
C THR A 99 -10.19 -14.80 -20.81
N THR A 100 -11.19 -14.17 -20.18
CA THR A 100 -12.41 -13.70 -20.86
C THR A 100 -12.20 -12.39 -21.63
N LEU A 101 -11.13 -11.65 -21.34
CA LEU A 101 -10.70 -10.51 -22.15
C LEU A 101 -9.96 -11.03 -23.39
N ASN A 102 -10.24 -10.42 -24.55
CA ASN A 102 -9.58 -10.77 -25.82
C ASN A 102 -8.15 -10.20 -25.89
N LEU A 103 -7.29 -10.64 -24.96
CA LEU A 103 -5.88 -10.27 -24.88
C LEU A 103 -5.01 -11.31 -25.58
N SER A 104 -3.80 -10.91 -25.99
CA SER A 104 -2.79 -11.85 -26.50
C SER A 104 -2.31 -12.77 -25.38
N GLU A 105 -1.94 -14.01 -25.72
CA GLU A 105 -1.45 -15.01 -24.76
C GLU A 105 -0.22 -14.49 -23.99
N ASP A 106 0.70 -13.78 -24.67
CA ASP A 106 1.89 -13.17 -24.07
C ASP A 106 1.54 -12.15 -22.96
N VAL A 107 0.47 -11.36 -23.16
CA VAL A 107 0.01 -10.37 -22.18
C VAL A 107 -0.68 -11.05 -21.00
N ILE A 108 -1.50 -12.07 -21.26
CA ILE A 108 -2.14 -12.86 -20.21
C ILE A 108 -1.09 -13.56 -19.34
N GLU A 109 -0.07 -14.17 -19.96
CA GLU A 109 1.03 -14.82 -19.25
C GLU A 109 1.81 -13.80 -18.40
N THR A 110 2.08 -12.62 -18.95
CA THR A 110 2.74 -11.54 -18.22
C THR A 110 1.92 -11.10 -16.99
N LEU A 111 0.60 -10.90 -17.16
CA LEU A 111 -0.29 -10.49 -16.07
C LEU A 111 -0.40 -11.55 -14.97
N LEU A 112 -0.55 -12.83 -15.34
CA LEU A 112 -0.67 -13.94 -14.39
C LEU A 112 0.64 -14.22 -13.65
N HIS A 113 1.76 -14.33 -14.39
CA HIS A 113 3.02 -14.83 -13.82
C HIS A 113 3.93 -13.74 -13.25
N LYS A 114 3.94 -12.53 -13.83
CA LYS A 114 4.79 -11.44 -13.33
C LYS A 114 4.06 -10.49 -12.38
N SER A 115 2.78 -10.23 -12.67
CA SER A 115 2.00 -9.25 -11.93
C SER A 115 1.01 -9.88 -10.95
N HIS A 116 0.89 -11.22 -10.93
CA HIS A 116 -0.02 -11.98 -10.07
C HIS A 116 -1.48 -11.50 -10.14
N ILE A 117 -1.91 -11.08 -11.32
CA ILE A 117 -3.27 -10.66 -11.59
C ILE A 117 -4.00 -11.90 -12.11
N GLU A 118 -5.01 -12.38 -11.39
CA GLU A 118 -5.75 -13.59 -11.76
C GLU A 118 -7.14 -13.25 -12.32
N THR A 119 -7.72 -12.15 -11.83
CA THR A 119 -9.08 -11.73 -12.16
C THR A 119 -9.13 -10.36 -12.83
N LEU A 120 -10.25 -10.10 -13.50
CA LEU A 120 -10.58 -8.77 -14.02
C LEU A 120 -10.67 -7.74 -12.90
N GLY A 121 -11.10 -8.13 -11.69
CA GLY A 121 -11.11 -7.28 -10.52
C GLY A 121 -9.71 -6.82 -10.12
N ASP A 122 -8.75 -7.75 -10.06
CA ASP A 122 -7.35 -7.43 -9.76
C ASP A 122 -6.77 -6.48 -10.80
N LEU A 123 -7.10 -6.71 -12.08
CA LEU A 123 -6.63 -5.86 -13.17
C LEU A 123 -7.20 -4.46 -13.04
N LEU A 124 -8.52 -4.32 -12.85
CA LEU A 124 -9.17 -3.01 -12.70
C LEU A 124 -8.68 -2.26 -11.46
N LEU A 125 -8.43 -2.98 -10.36
CA LEU A 125 -7.91 -2.37 -9.14
C LEU A 125 -6.51 -1.78 -9.35
N VAL A 126 -5.60 -2.53 -9.98
CA VAL A 126 -4.24 -2.04 -10.26
C VAL A 126 -4.26 -0.99 -11.36
N TRP A 127 -5.10 -1.15 -12.38
CA TRP A 127 -5.25 -0.20 -13.48
C TRP A 127 -5.76 1.15 -12.97
N GLY A 128 -6.82 1.17 -12.17
CA GLY A 128 -7.36 2.42 -11.60
C GLY A 128 -6.43 3.08 -10.57
N ALA A 129 -5.57 2.31 -9.90
CA ALA A 129 -4.62 2.86 -8.94
C ALA A 129 -3.35 3.39 -9.62
N ASN A 130 -2.71 2.57 -10.44
CA ASN A 130 -1.49 2.91 -11.18
C ASN A 130 -1.23 1.87 -12.30
N PRO A 131 -1.57 2.15 -13.57
CA PRO A 131 -1.35 1.22 -14.67
C PRO A 131 0.12 0.84 -14.85
N LYS A 132 1.05 1.74 -14.52
CA LYS A 132 2.50 1.50 -14.65
C LYS A 132 3.01 0.46 -13.66
N ALA A 133 2.27 0.17 -12.59
CA ALA A 133 2.61 -0.89 -11.66
C ALA A 133 2.59 -2.28 -12.30
N LEU A 134 1.83 -2.45 -13.40
CA LEU A 134 1.76 -3.70 -14.15
C LEU A 134 3.02 -3.99 -14.98
N LYS A 135 3.95 -3.02 -15.11
CA LYS A 135 5.22 -3.14 -15.85
C LYS A 135 5.06 -3.68 -17.28
N LEU A 136 3.93 -3.39 -17.91
CA LEU A 136 3.65 -3.73 -19.29
C LEU A 136 4.45 -2.81 -20.22
N ARG A 137 4.78 -3.29 -21.42
CA ARG A 137 5.27 -2.43 -22.50
C ARG A 137 4.13 -1.52 -22.96
N ASP A 138 4.44 -0.38 -23.56
CA ASP A 138 3.42 0.58 -23.99
C ASP A 138 2.41 -0.02 -24.98
N GLU A 139 2.87 -0.93 -25.86
CA GLU A 139 2.03 -1.68 -26.80
C GLU A 139 1.04 -2.61 -26.07
N ASP A 140 1.55 -3.38 -25.10
CA ASP A 140 0.76 -4.30 -24.28
C ASP A 140 -0.24 -3.52 -23.41
N ALA A 141 0.16 -2.37 -22.85
CA ALA A 141 -0.69 -1.52 -22.05
C ALA A 141 -1.83 -0.93 -22.89
N SER A 142 -1.55 -0.51 -24.12
CA SER A 142 -2.57 -0.02 -25.05
C SER A 142 -3.56 -1.11 -25.41
N GLN A 143 -3.08 -2.34 -25.63
CA GLN A 143 -3.95 -3.51 -25.86
C GLN A 143 -4.86 -3.78 -24.66
N VAL A 144 -4.33 -3.73 -23.44
CA VAL A 144 -5.12 -3.91 -22.21
C VAL A 144 -6.16 -2.81 -22.05
N GLN A 145 -5.79 -1.55 -22.32
CA GLN A 145 -6.73 -0.43 -22.25
C GLN A 145 -7.91 -0.61 -23.21
N GLU A 146 -7.64 -1.02 -24.45
CA GLU A 146 -8.68 -1.25 -25.46
C GLU A 146 -9.56 -2.45 -25.12
N ALA A 147 -8.96 -3.53 -24.60
CA ALA A 147 -9.70 -4.69 -24.12
C ALA A 147 -10.62 -4.35 -22.93
N LEU A 148 -10.16 -3.50 -22.00
CA LEU A 148 -10.96 -3.02 -20.89
C LEU A 148 -12.11 -2.09 -21.34
N ARG A 149 -11.87 -1.22 -22.33
CA ARG A 149 -12.89 -0.33 -22.90
C ARG A 149 -13.97 -1.07 -23.69
N SER A 150 -13.59 -2.15 -24.35
CA SER A 150 -14.49 -2.98 -25.16
C SER A 150 -15.20 -4.07 -24.34
N ALA A 151 -14.79 -4.30 -23.09
CA ALA A 151 -15.39 -5.31 -22.23
C ALA A 151 -16.82 -4.91 -21.80
N PRO A 152 -17.81 -5.81 -21.95
CA PRO A 152 -19.15 -5.57 -21.42
C PRO A 152 -19.10 -5.52 -19.89
N ASP A 153 -19.87 -4.61 -19.31
CA ASP A 153 -19.99 -4.33 -17.87
C ASP A 153 -18.81 -3.56 -17.23
N VAL A 154 -17.83 -3.09 -18.02
CA VAL A 154 -16.79 -2.17 -17.55
C VAL A 154 -17.22 -0.72 -17.81
N ALA A 155 -17.38 0.08 -16.75
CA ALA A 155 -17.72 1.48 -16.91
C ALA A 155 -16.49 2.31 -17.30
N ALA A 156 -16.64 3.25 -18.24
CA ALA A 156 -15.57 4.16 -18.65
C ALA A 156 -14.97 4.94 -17.47
N ALA A 157 -15.82 5.32 -16.49
CA ALA A 157 -15.40 6.01 -15.27
C ALA A 157 -14.45 5.21 -14.36
N TRP A 158 -14.23 3.92 -14.62
CA TRP A 158 -13.25 3.11 -13.89
C TRP A 158 -11.87 3.07 -14.57
N LEU A 159 -11.75 3.61 -15.78
CA LEU A 159 -10.56 3.54 -16.63
C LEU A 159 -9.84 4.88 -16.77
N ASP A 160 -10.44 5.96 -16.28
CA ASP A 160 -9.94 7.34 -16.28
C ASP A 160 -9.39 7.72 -14.90
#